data_AF-A0A2X0R4V0-F1
#
_entry.id   AF-A0A2X0R4V0-F1
#
_cell.length_a   1.000
_cell.length_b   1.000
_cell.length_c   1.000
_cell.angle_alpha   90.00
_cell.angle_beta   90.00
_cell.angle_gamma   90.00
#
_symmetry.space_group_name_H-M   'P 1'
#
loop_
_entity.id
_entity.type
_entity.pdbx_description
1 polymer ?
#
loop_
_entity_poly.entity_id
_entity_poly.type
_entity_poly.pdbx_seq_one_letter_code
_entity_poly.pdbx_strand_id
1 'polypeptide(L)' 'MIKTNFDTLKKLYGLARNNNFKATKKDLSVKISGRTKHNHELSQLYLDICNKYNHSKQMKWGELYKILEELISGLAIEF' A
#
# COMPACT_ATOMS: atom_id res chain seq x y z
N MET A 1 11.06 11.04 -4.68
CA MET A 1 10.24 10.34 -5.70
C MET A 1 10.25 8.86 -5.35
N ILE A 2 9.11 8.24 -5.09
CA ILE A 2 9.05 6.79 -4.88
C ILE A 2 9.41 6.16 -6.23
N LYS A 3 10.63 5.61 -6.37
CA LYS A 3 11.03 4.85 -7.56
C LYS A 3 10.32 3.49 -7.48
N THR A 4 9.07 3.45 -7.90
CA THR A 4 8.32 2.18 -7.93
C THR A 4 7.55 2.08 -9.23
N ASN A 5 7.57 0.88 -9.80
CA ASN A 5 6.79 0.56 -10.98
C ASN A 5 5.30 0.82 -10.68
N PHE A 6 4.62 1.55 -11.57
CA PHE A 6 3.18 1.83 -11.50
C PHE A 6 2.35 0.54 -11.33
N ASP A 7 2.81 -0.58 -11.94
CA ASP A 7 2.18 -1.89 -11.76
C ASP A 7 2.21 -2.38 -10.31
N THR A 8 3.33 -2.17 -9.61
CA THR A 8 3.49 -2.55 -8.20
C THR A 8 2.62 -1.68 -7.30
N LEU A 9 2.50 -0.38 -7.61
CA LEU A 9 1.60 0.54 -6.93
C LEU A 9 0.13 0.12 -7.10
N LYS A 10 -0.30 -0.16 -8.33
CA LYS A 10 -1.66 -0.60 -8.65
C LYS A 10 -2.03 -1.92 -7.98
N LYS A 11 -1.08 -2.87 -7.91
CA LYS A 11 -1.25 -4.14 -7.17
C LYS A 11 -1.40 -3.91 -5.67
N LEU A 12 -0.57 -3.05 -5.07
CA LEU A 12 -0.68 -2.72 -3.65
C LEU A 12 -2.02 -2.03 -3.34
N TYR A 13 -2.49 -1.14 -4.22
CA TYR A 13 -3.82 -0.53 -4.13
C TYR A 13 -4.95 -1.56 -4.18
N GLY A 14 -4.89 -2.51 -5.13
CA GLY A 14 -5.86 -3.60 -5.21
C GLY A 14 -5.90 -4.46 -3.93
N LEU A 15 -4.73 -4.74 -3.34
CA LEU A 15 -4.64 -5.45 -2.06
C LEU A 15 -5.24 -4.64 -0.92
N ALA A 16 -4.90 -3.35 -0.81
CA ALA A 16 -5.43 -2.48 0.23
C ALA A 16 -6.95 -2.33 0.13
N ARG A 17 -7.47 -2.14 -1.08
CA ARG A 17 -8.91 -2.08 -1.37
C ARG A 17 -9.61 -3.37 -0.93
N ASN A 18 -9.14 -4.52 -1.41
CA ASN A 18 -9.76 -5.81 -1.11
C ASN A 18 -9.74 -6.15 0.38
N ASN A 19 -8.61 -5.89 1.06
CA ASN A 19 -8.51 -6.14 2.50
C ASN A 19 -9.30 -5.12 3.32
N ASN A 20 -9.38 -3.86 2.89
CA ASN A 20 -10.22 -2.85 3.55
C ASN A 20 -11.71 -3.24 3.50
N PHE A 21 -12.20 -3.73 2.35
CA PHE A 21 -13.59 -4.18 2.22
C PHE A 21 -13.89 -5.51 2.94
N LYS A 22 -12.90 -6.41 3.04
CA LYS A 22 -13.04 -7.72 3.72
C LYS A 22 -12.65 -7.70 5.20
N ALA A 23 -12.07 -6.60 5.70
CA ALA A 23 -11.55 -6.54 7.06
C ALA A 23 -12.69 -6.66 8.08
N THR A 24 -12.81 -7.84 8.67
CA THR A 24 -13.48 -8.01 9.95
C THR A 24 -12.58 -7.46 11.06
N LYS A 25 -13.14 -7.02 12.20
CA LYS A 25 -12.43 -6.33 13.31
C LYS A 25 -11.09 -6.95 13.78
N LYS A 26 -10.79 -8.21 13.42
CA LYS A 26 -9.58 -8.94 13.84
C LYS A 26 -8.34 -8.79 12.95
N ASP A 27 -8.44 -8.36 11.68
CA ASP A 27 -7.27 -8.30 10.77
C ASP A 27 -7.22 -6.97 10.00
N LEU A 28 -7.20 -5.87 10.75
CA LEU A 28 -7.10 -4.53 10.17
C LEU A 28 -5.66 -4.14 9.82
N SER A 29 -4.66 -4.76 10.44
CA SER A 29 -3.26 -4.41 10.23
C SER A 29 -2.72 -4.99 8.92
N VAL A 30 -1.94 -4.16 8.21
CA VAL A 30 -1.29 -4.59 6.96
C VAL A 30 -0.25 -5.68 7.25
N LYS A 31 -0.36 -6.80 6.52
CA LYS A 31 0.62 -7.90 6.53
C LYS A 31 0.91 -8.31 5.09
N ILE A 32 2.14 -8.09 4.64
CA ILE A 32 2.61 -8.50 3.30
C ILE A 32 3.79 -9.45 3.51
N SER A 33 3.68 -10.69 3.03
CA SER A 33 4.70 -11.72 3.21
C SER A 33 5.69 -11.75 2.03
N GLY A 34 6.94 -11.39 2.27
CA GLY A 34 7.98 -11.23 1.23
C GLY A 34 8.58 -12.52 0.65
N ARG A 35 7.85 -13.64 0.57
CA ARG A 35 8.41 -14.94 0.12
C ARG A 35 8.78 -14.99 -1.38
N THR A 36 8.24 -14.10 -2.20
CA THR A 36 8.52 -14.03 -3.64
C THR A 36 9.14 -12.68 -3.99
N LYS A 37 9.88 -12.57 -5.11
CA LYS A 37 10.44 -11.29 -5.58
C LYS A 37 9.36 -10.20 -5.69
N HIS A 38 8.21 -10.55 -6.27
CA HIS A 38 7.06 -9.64 -6.38
C HIS A 38 6.54 -9.18 -5.02
N ASN A 39 6.46 -10.09 -4.04
CA ASN A 39 6.03 -9.71 -2.70
C ASN A 39 7.08 -8.87 -1.98
N HIS A 40 8.37 -9.06 -2.28
CA HIS A 40 9.44 -8.22 -1.75
C HIS A 40 9.29 -6.78 -2.23
N GLU A 41 9.04 -6.57 -3.53
CA GLU A 41 8.78 -5.24 -4.09
C GLU A 41 7.54 -4.57 -3.46
N LEU A 42 6.46 -5.33 -3.23
CA LEU A 42 5.28 -4.83 -2.53
C LEU A 42 5.56 -4.47 -1.06
N SER A 43 6.35 -5.29 -0.35
CA SER A 43 6.77 -5.00 1.02
C SER A 43 7.65 -3.75 1.09
N GLN A 44 8.59 -3.56 0.17
CA GLN A 44 9.43 -2.35 0.11
C GLN A 44 8.59 -1.09 -0.15
N LEU A 45 7.69 -1.14 -1.15
CA LEU A 45 6.79 -0.01 -1.43
C LEU A 45 5.93 0.33 -0.20
N TYR A 46 5.39 -0.68 0.48
CA TYR A 46 4.62 -0.47 1.70
C TYR A 46 5.45 0.20 2.80
N LEU A 47 6.71 -0.22 2.99
CA LEU A 47 7.62 0.39 3.97
C LEU A 47 7.94 1.85 3.61
N ASP A 48 8.21 2.16 2.34
CA ASP A 48 8.44 3.53 1.89
C ASP A 48 7.24 4.44 2.16
N ILE A 49 6.02 3.94 1.89
CA ILE A 49 4.78 4.65 2.20
C ILE A 49 4.61 4.85 3.71
N CYS A 50 4.87 3.81 4.51
CA CYS A 50 4.80 3.92 5.97
C CYS A 50 5.80 4.92 6.54
N ASN A 51 7.04 4.90 6.04
CA ASN A 51 8.09 5.82 6.45
C ASN A 51 7.73 7.27 6.11
N LYS A 52 7.11 7.50 4.94
CA LYS A 52 6.75 8.84 4.49
C LYS A 52 5.48 9.40 5.13
N TYR A 53 4.47 8.57 5.36
CA TYR A 53 3.12 9.05 5.74
C TYR A 53 2.66 8.63 7.13
N ASN A 54 3.31 7.65 7.79
CA ASN A 54 2.79 7.07 9.03
C ASN A 54 3.83 6.90 10.14
N HIS A 55 5.03 7.45 9.98
CA HIS A 55 6.05 7.64 11.02
C HIS A 55 6.16 6.44 12.01
N SER A 56 6.27 5.22 11.47
CA SER A 56 6.52 3.97 12.21
C SER A 56 5.40 3.36 13.07
N LYS A 57 4.12 3.72 12.90
CA LYS A 57 3.01 2.92 13.46
C LYS A 57 2.56 1.82 12.50
N GLN A 58 2.14 0.68 13.04
CA GLN A 58 1.56 -0.41 12.24
C GLN A 58 0.30 0.11 11.54
N MET A 59 0.39 0.30 10.22
CA MET A 59 -0.67 0.88 9.41
C MET A 59 -1.81 -0.12 9.21
N LYS A 60 -3.05 0.39 9.22
CA LYS A 60 -4.23 -0.41 8.87
C LYS A 60 -4.49 -0.38 7.36
N TRP A 61 -5.14 -1.42 6.85
CA TRP A 61 -5.50 -1.50 5.42
C TRP A 61 -6.32 -0.31 4.94
N GLY A 62 -7.21 0.24 5.78
CA GLY A 62 -8.00 1.43 5.44
C GLY A 62 -7.18 2.72 5.35
N GLU A 63 -6.13 2.87 6.17
CA GLU A 63 -5.21 4.01 6.10
C GLU A 63 -4.34 3.91 4.84
N LEU A 64 -3.80 2.71 4.59
CA LEU A 64 -3.02 2.42 3.38
C LEU A 64 -3.85 2.67 2.12
N TYR A 65 -5.11 2.25 2.11
CA TYR A 65 -6.02 2.46 0.98
C TYR A 65 -6.18 3.94 0.64
N LYS A 66 -6.44 4.80 1.63
CA LYS A 66 -6.60 6.25 1.41
C LYS A 66 -5.33 6.90 0.86
N ILE A 67 -4.18 6.57 1.43
CA ILE A 67 -2.89 7.11 0.96
C ILE A 67 -2.63 6.68 -0.49
N LEU A 68 -2.91 5.42 -0.83
CA LEU A 68 -2.74 4.93 -2.20
C LEU A 68 -3.74 5.55 -3.17
N GLU A 69 -4.98 5.79 -2.76
CA GLU A 69 -6.00 6.48 -3.55
C GLU A 69 -5.56 7.92 -3.88
N GLU A 70 -5.04 8.66 -2.91
CA GLU A 70 -4.48 10.01 -3.12
C GLU A 70 -3.25 9.98 -4.03
N LEU A 71 -2.32 9.04 -3.80
CA LEU A 71 -1.11 8.89 -4.62
C LEU A 71 -1.43 8.57 -6.08
N ILE A 72 -2.34 7.63 -6.34
CA ILE A 72 -2.75 7.26 -7.69
C ILE A 72 -3.51 8.41 -8.36
N SER A 73 -4.39 9.09 -7.62
CA SER A 73 -5.14 10.24 -8.15
C SER A 73 -4.22 11.40 -8.50
N GLY A 74 -3.20 11.68 -7.68
CA GLY A 74 -2.18 12.68 -7.97
C GLY A 74 -1.34 12.33 -9.20
N LEU A 75 -0.95 11.06 -9.34
CA LEU A 75 -0.23 10.57 -10.53
C LEU A 75 -1.10 10.64 -11.79
N ALA A 76 -2.40 10.37 -11.71
CA ALA A 76 -3.31 10.40 -12.85
C ALA A 76 -3.56 11.82 -13.40
N ILE A 77 -3.28 12.87 -12.62
CA ILE A 77 -3.37 14.27 -13.05
C ILE A 77 -2.10 14.73 -13.80
N GLU A 78 -0.98 14.02 -13.62
CA GLU A 78 0.30 14.35 -14.27
C GLU A 78 0.52 13.66 -15.65
N PHE A 79 -0.48 12.92 -16.16
CA PHE A 79 -0.43 12.25 -17.47
C PHE A 79 -1.33 12.91 -18.52
#